data_AF-A0A961VM62-F1
#
_entry.id   AF-A0A961VM62-F1
#
_cell.length_a   1.000
_cell.length_b   1.000
_cell.length_c   1.000
_cell.angle_alpha   90.00
_cell.angle_beta   90.00
_cell.angle_gamma   90.00
#
_symmetry.space_group_name_H-M   'P 1'
#
loop_
_entity.id
_entity.type
_entity.pdbx_description
1 polymer ?
#
loop_
_entity_poly.entity_id
_entity_poly.type
_entity_poly.pdbx_seq_one_letter_code
_entity_poly.pdbx_strand_id
1 'polypeptide(L)'
;MDSGSAYPRIAAPGTLQLVVGHRRSDRSGGSPEKDRSVPMDGARDDNGNADGRRAVLVVDDEDDIRETLAEILEIAGYSVDTATSGLDGLARLGARDYHAVISDVSMPGMNGMEFYRHLARGNTALETRFVLVTGDSLGGAVRQFLDETGVPCIEKPFAPDEVRRVLAARLGPPR
;
A
#
# COMPACT_ATOMS: atom_id res chain seq x y z
N MET A 1 23.14 -26.44 -27.14
CA MET A 1 23.18 -25.50 -26.01
C MET A 1 21.74 -25.03 -25.85
N ASP A 2 20.79 -25.85 -25.38
CA ASP A 2 20.74 -26.56 -24.09
C ASP A 2 20.85 -25.52 -22.96
N SER A 3 19.90 -25.28 -22.05
CA SER A 3 18.66 -25.94 -21.60
C SER A 3 17.76 -24.83 -21.01
N GLY A 4 16.43 -24.88 -21.05
CA GLY A 4 15.64 -25.65 -20.09
C GLY A 4 15.51 -24.93 -18.73
N SER A 5 14.50 -24.09 -18.55
CA SER A 5 13.96 -23.80 -17.20
C SER A 5 12.44 -23.98 -17.25
N ALA A 6 12.06 -25.24 -17.05
CA ALA A 6 10.70 -25.68 -16.86
C ALA A 6 10.33 -25.48 -15.40
N TYR A 7 9.33 -24.63 -15.14
CA TYR A 7 8.73 -24.53 -13.81
C TYR A 7 7.91 -25.82 -13.54
N PRO A 8 8.05 -26.45 -12.36
CA PRO A 8 7.23 -27.59 -12.01
C PRO A 8 5.78 -27.16 -11.70
N ARG A 9 4.82 -27.74 -12.44
CA ARG A 9 3.40 -27.79 -12.09
C ARG A 9 3.22 -28.72 -10.89
N ILE A 10 2.71 -28.20 -9.78
CA ILE A 10 2.23 -29.02 -8.66
C ILE A 10 0.71 -29.16 -8.77
N ALA A 11 0.26 -30.41 -8.72
CA ALA A 11 -1.10 -30.86 -8.88
C ALA A 11 -1.95 -30.65 -7.61
N ALA A 12 -3.24 -30.38 -7.82
CA ALA A 12 -4.28 -30.49 -6.81
C ALA A 12 -4.56 -31.95 -6.43
N PRO A 13 -4.98 -32.20 -5.19
CA PRO A 13 -5.95 -33.27 -4.95
C PRO A 13 -7.05 -32.88 -3.97
N GLY A 14 -8.26 -33.38 -4.20
CA GLY A 14 -9.18 -33.76 -3.12
C GLY A 14 -10.59 -33.18 -3.18
N THR A 15 -11.54 -34.02 -3.56
CA THR A 15 -13.00 -33.83 -3.51
C THR A 15 -13.61 -34.45 -2.24
N LEU A 16 -14.82 -34.01 -1.87
CA LEU A 16 -15.80 -34.52 -0.87
C LEU A 16 -15.55 -34.10 0.61
N GLN A 17 -16.55 -33.73 1.44
CA GLN A 17 -17.92 -34.25 1.52
C GLN A 17 -18.88 -33.27 2.24
N LEU A 18 -20.15 -33.31 1.78
CA LEU A 18 -21.34 -32.65 2.31
C LEU A 18 -21.81 -33.28 3.63
N VAL A 19 -22.22 -32.47 4.62
CA VAL A 19 -23.11 -32.90 5.72
C VAL A 19 -24.21 -31.87 5.94
N VAL A 20 -25.44 -32.32 5.75
CA VAL A 20 -26.71 -31.62 5.99
C VAL A 20 -27.15 -31.86 7.43
N GLY A 21 -27.60 -30.80 8.12
CA GLY A 21 -28.27 -30.89 9.43
C GLY A 21 -29.50 -30.00 9.48
N HIS A 22 -30.68 -30.61 9.40
CA HIS A 22 -32.00 -29.99 9.61
C HIS A 22 -32.35 -29.87 11.10
N ARG A 23 -33.09 -28.81 11.49
CA ARG A 23 -34.35 -28.77 12.30
C ARG A 23 -34.71 -27.30 12.61
N ARG A 24 -35.77 -26.72 12.01
CA ARG A 24 -37.17 -26.52 12.51
C ARG A 24 -37.24 -25.70 13.82
N SER A 25 -37.59 -24.40 13.76
CA SER A 25 -38.93 -23.75 13.76
C SER A 25 -39.56 -23.67 15.17
N ASP A 26 -39.65 -22.49 15.79
CA ASP A 26 -40.90 -21.72 16.02
C ASP A 26 -40.60 -20.31 16.62
N ARG A 27 -41.15 -19.20 16.07
CA ARG A 27 -42.27 -18.34 16.57
C ARG A 27 -42.25 -18.11 18.11
N SER A 28 -42.25 -16.91 18.69
CA SER A 28 -42.98 -15.67 18.37
C SER A 28 -42.60 -14.51 19.33
N GLY A 29 -42.67 -13.26 18.84
CA GLY A 29 -43.21 -12.10 19.58
C GLY A 29 -42.24 -11.21 20.39
N GLY A 30 -42.14 -9.92 20.00
CA GLY A 30 -41.80 -8.83 20.93
C GLY A 30 -40.76 -7.80 20.46
N SER A 31 -41.21 -6.74 19.79
CA SER A 31 -40.58 -5.40 19.79
C SER A 31 -41.55 -4.46 20.54
N PRO A 32 -41.13 -3.35 21.19
CA PRO A 32 -40.04 -2.47 20.76
C PRO A 32 -39.16 -1.80 21.84
N GLU A 33 -38.08 -1.17 21.32
CA GLU A 33 -37.39 0.05 21.77
C GLU A 33 -36.38 0.08 22.94
N LYS A 34 -35.19 0.60 22.55
CA LYS A 34 -34.15 1.34 23.29
C LYS A 34 -33.28 0.59 24.30
N ASP A 35 -32.04 0.32 23.91
CA ASP A 35 -30.92 1.10 24.46
C ASP A 35 -29.69 1.05 23.53
N ARG A 36 -28.91 2.11 23.63
CA ARG A 36 -27.74 2.46 22.84
C ARG A 36 -26.57 1.51 23.11
N SER A 37 -26.14 0.83 22.06
CA SER A 37 -24.72 0.63 21.76
C SER A 37 -24.66 -0.08 20.42
N VAL A 38 -24.48 0.69 19.34
CA VAL A 38 -24.08 0.12 18.06
C VAL A 38 -22.68 -0.45 18.30
N PRO A 39 -22.43 -1.76 18.19
CA PRO A 39 -21.07 -2.21 17.98
C PRO A 39 -20.72 -1.69 16.59
N MET A 40 -19.88 -0.65 16.53
CA MET A 40 -19.21 -0.32 15.29
C MET A 40 -18.36 -1.54 14.97
N ASP A 41 -18.86 -2.37 14.05
CA ASP A 41 -18.09 -3.39 13.37
C ASP A 41 -16.92 -2.68 12.68
N GLY A 42 -15.85 -2.45 13.44
CA GLY A 42 -14.51 -2.28 12.93
C GLY A 42 -14.16 -3.61 12.28
N ALA A 43 -14.61 -3.77 11.03
CA ALA A 43 -14.04 -4.71 10.11
C ALA A 43 -12.55 -4.40 10.08
N ARG A 44 -11.80 -5.15 10.89
CA ARG A 44 -10.35 -5.18 10.86
C ARG A 44 -10.00 -5.35 9.39
N ASP A 45 -9.32 -4.35 8.81
CA ASP A 45 -8.64 -4.63 7.58
C ASP A 45 -7.63 -5.75 7.88
N ASP A 46 -7.39 -6.61 6.90
CA ASP A 46 -6.50 -7.77 7.06
C ASP A 46 -5.03 -7.38 7.37
N ASN A 47 -4.79 -6.08 7.60
CA ASN A 47 -3.52 -5.37 7.59
C ASN A 47 -3.17 -4.73 8.95
N GLY A 48 -4.00 -4.95 9.98
CA GLY A 48 -3.67 -4.59 11.36
C GLY A 48 -3.83 -3.11 11.72
N ASN A 49 -4.58 -2.32 10.95
CA ASN A 49 -4.83 -0.93 11.34
C ASN A 49 -6.08 -0.81 12.22
N ALA A 50 -5.89 -0.43 13.49
CA ALA A 50 -6.96 -0.32 14.48
C ALA A 50 -8.02 0.74 14.11
N ASP A 51 -7.67 1.67 13.23
CA ASP A 51 -8.49 2.83 12.87
C ASP A 51 -9.23 2.66 11.53
N GLY A 52 -8.99 1.57 10.79
CA GLY A 52 -9.55 1.32 9.45
C GLY A 52 -9.01 2.26 8.34
N ARG A 53 -8.00 3.08 8.64
CA ARG A 53 -7.35 3.98 7.66
C ARG A 53 -6.40 3.20 6.76
N ARG A 54 -6.20 3.64 5.52
CA ARG A 54 -5.17 3.05 4.67
C ARG A 54 -3.79 3.50 5.12
N ALA A 55 -2.91 2.53 5.38
CA ALA A 55 -1.52 2.74 5.74
C ALA A 55 -0.66 3.15 4.52
N VAL A 56 0.10 4.24 4.61
CA VAL A 56 1.03 4.72 3.59
C VAL A 56 2.43 4.85 4.20
N LEU A 57 3.45 4.43 3.47
CA LEU A 57 4.85 4.63 3.85
C LEU A 57 5.43 5.79 3.03
N VAL A 58 5.99 6.80 3.69
CA VAL A 58 6.74 7.89 3.07
C VAL A 58 8.22 7.67 3.31
N VAL A 59 9.02 7.69 2.24
CA VAL A 59 10.48 7.50 2.29
C VAL A 59 11.17 8.70 1.67
N ASP A 60 11.85 9.50 2.47
CA ASP A 60 12.59 10.69 2.01
C ASP A 60 13.70 10.98 3.03
N ASP A 61 14.91 11.27 2.57
CA ASP A 61 16.04 11.60 3.45
C ASP A 61 16.01 13.04 3.98
N GLU A 62 15.20 13.91 3.36
CA GLU A 62 14.98 15.28 3.81
C GLU A 62 13.86 15.33 4.86
N ASP A 63 14.19 15.72 6.09
CA ASP A 63 13.25 15.77 7.21
C ASP A 63 12.02 16.64 6.93
N ASP A 64 12.23 17.87 6.44
CA ASP A 64 11.17 18.84 6.15
C ASP A 64 10.19 18.33 5.08
N ILE A 65 10.70 17.67 4.03
CA ILE A 65 9.87 17.11 2.95
C ILE A 65 9.08 15.91 3.45
N ARG A 66 9.72 15.03 4.22
CA ARG A 66 9.10 13.84 4.80
C ARG A 66 7.95 14.20 5.74
N GLU A 67 8.17 15.20 6.61
CA GLU A 67 7.15 15.72 7.53
C GLU A 67 6.00 16.37 6.76
N THR A 68 6.31 17.21 5.76
CA THR A 68 5.30 17.84 4.90
C THR A 68 4.43 16.80 4.18
N LEU A 69 5.03 15.75 3.60
CA LEU A 69 4.30 14.67 2.95
C LEU A 69 3.43 13.89 3.93
N ALA A 70 3.94 13.62 5.13
CA ALA A 70 3.17 12.94 6.17
C ALA A 70 1.93 13.75 6.57
N GLU A 71 2.09 15.05 6.86
CA GLU A 71 0.98 15.94 7.21
C GLU A 71 -0.09 15.99 6.11
N ILE A 72 0.32 16.15 4.84
CA ILE A 72 -0.60 16.19 3.69
C ILE A 72 -1.46 14.92 3.63
N LEU A 73 -0.85 13.76 3.87
CA LEU A 73 -1.51 12.46 3.78
C LEU A 73 -2.37 12.16 5.01
N GLU A 74 -1.93 12.54 6.20
CA GLU A 74 -2.71 12.41 7.43
C GLU A 74 -3.97 13.27 7.38
N ILE A 75 -3.87 14.52 6.91
CA ILE A 75 -5.02 15.40 6.66
C ILE A 75 -5.97 14.78 5.62
N ALA A 76 -5.43 14.03 4.66
CA ALA A 76 -6.23 13.29 3.68
C ALA A 76 -6.84 11.98 4.22
N GLY A 77 -6.61 11.63 5.49
CA GLY A 77 -7.22 10.48 6.17
C GLY A 77 -6.42 9.18 6.10
N TYR A 78 -5.16 9.24 5.66
CA TYR A 78 -4.26 8.08 5.69
C TYR A 78 -3.59 7.91 7.06
N SER A 79 -3.20 6.68 7.39
CA SER A 79 -2.23 6.43 8.46
C SER A 79 -0.85 6.43 7.82
N VAL A 80 0.08 7.25 8.31
CA VAL A 80 1.39 7.43 7.68
C VAL A 80 2.49 6.93 8.60
N ASP A 81 3.39 6.12 8.04
CA ASP A 81 4.70 5.89 8.63
C ASP A 81 5.75 6.56 7.74
N THR A 82 6.85 6.99 8.36
CA THR A 82 7.95 7.67 7.67
C THR A 82 9.24 6.87 7.77
N ALA A 83 10.08 6.94 6.75
CA ALA A 83 11.40 6.34 6.70
C ALA A 83 12.42 7.33 6.12
N THR A 84 13.64 7.30 6.64
CA THR A 84 14.71 8.25 6.26
C THR A 84 15.61 7.75 5.12
N SER A 85 15.41 6.51 4.66
CA SER A 85 16.20 5.90 3.59
C SER A 85 15.48 4.71 2.99
N GLY A 86 15.88 4.30 1.78
CA GLY A 86 15.37 3.07 1.16
C GLY A 86 15.56 1.81 2.02
N LEU A 87 16.65 1.72 2.79
CA LEU A 87 16.90 0.59 3.70
C LEU A 87 15.93 0.58 4.89
N ASP A 88 15.68 1.74 5.51
CA ASP A 88 14.67 1.86 6.57
C ASP A 88 13.26 1.57 6.01
N GLY A 89 12.99 2.02 4.79
CA GLY A 89 11.76 1.70 4.06
C GLY A 89 11.56 0.20 3.86
N LEU A 90 12.59 -0.53 3.42
CA LEU A 90 12.54 -2.00 3.28
C LEU A 90 12.34 -2.71 4.63
N ALA A 91 13.01 -2.24 5.69
CA ALA A 91 12.85 -2.80 7.02
C ALA A 91 11.40 -2.67 7.52
N ARG A 92 10.76 -1.52 7.28
CA ARG A 92 9.36 -1.27 7.63
C ARG A 92 8.39 -2.11 6.81
N LEU A 93 8.61 -2.22 5.50
CA LEU A 93 7.84 -3.11 4.61
C LEU A 93 7.93 -4.58 5.02
N GLY A 94 9.03 -4.99 5.67
CA GLY A 94 9.16 -6.33 6.24
C GLY A 94 8.46 -6.52 7.59
N ALA A 95 8.17 -5.43 8.32
CA ALA A 95 7.59 -5.46 9.65
C ALA A 95 6.06 -5.35 9.65
N ARG A 96 5.48 -4.67 8.66
CA ARG A 96 4.02 -4.56 8.45
C ARG A 96 3.71 -4.30 6.99
N ASP A 97 2.47 -4.60 6.61
CA ASP A 97 1.98 -4.31 5.28
C ASP A 97 1.54 -2.84 5.15
N TYR A 98 1.67 -2.32 3.93
CA TYR A 98 1.22 -0.97 3.56
C TYR A 98 0.30 -1.03 2.34
N HIS A 99 -0.54 -0.02 2.21
CA HIS A 99 -1.41 0.13 1.05
C HIS A 99 -0.70 0.86 -0.08
N ALA A 100 0.15 1.83 0.21
CA ALA A 100 0.95 2.54 -0.79
C ALA A 100 2.29 3.00 -0.23
N VAL A 101 3.20 3.33 -1.14
CA VAL A 101 4.53 3.88 -0.82
C VAL A 101 4.76 5.14 -1.64
N ILE A 102 5.22 6.21 -1.00
CA ILE A 102 5.75 7.40 -1.64
C ILE A 102 7.25 7.43 -1.32
N SER A 103 8.11 7.53 -2.33
CA SER A 103 9.55 7.54 -2.14
C SER A 103 10.20 8.66 -2.94
N ASP A 104 11.16 9.35 -2.34
CA ASP A 104 12.07 10.21 -3.08
C ASP A 104 12.96 9.37 -4.01
N VAL A 105 13.37 9.97 -5.14
CA VAL A 105 14.28 9.38 -6.11
C VAL A 105 15.72 9.48 -5.64
N SER A 106 16.11 10.64 -5.09
CA SER A 106 17.49 11.05 -4.83
C SER A 106 17.91 10.82 -3.38
N MET A 107 17.85 9.58 -2.91
CA MET A 107 18.32 9.22 -1.57
C MET A 107 19.77 8.70 -1.56
N PRO A 108 20.58 9.01 -0.54
CA PRO A 108 21.93 8.47 -0.39
C PRO A 108 21.92 6.96 -0.09
N GLY A 109 22.89 6.26 -0.66
CA GLY A 109 23.03 4.81 -0.49
C GLY A 109 22.11 4.04 -1.43
N MET A 110 20.82 3.92 -1.07
CA MET A 110 19.80 3.26 -1.90
C MET A 110 18.82 4.31 -2.42
N ASN A 111 18.81 4.50 -3.74
CA ASN A 111 17.93 5.48 -4.38
C ASN A 111 16.49 4.93 -4.56
N GLY A 112 15.54 5.81 -4.89
CA GLY A 112 14.13 5.44 -5.03
C GLY A 112 13.85 4.40 -6.11
N MET A 113 14.63 4.38 -7.20
CA MET A 113 14.50 3.39 -8.27
C MET A 113 14.98 2.00 -7.82
N GLU A 114 16.07 1.93 -7.06
CA GLU A 114 16.57 0.69 -6.47
C GLU A 114 15.63 0.15 -5.41
N PHE A 115 15.05 1.04 -4.60
CA PHE A 115 14.05 0.71 -3.62
C PHE A 115 12.78 0.14 -4.27
N TYR A 116 12.26 0.80 -5.33
CA TYR A 116 11.15 0.28 -6.13
C TYR A 116 11.46 -1.12 -6.69
N ARG A 117 12.65 -1.32 -7.29
CA ARG A 117 13.03 -2.63 -7.86
C ARG A 117 13.08 -3.74 -6.81
N HIS A 118 13.54 -3.44 -5.59
CA HIS A 118 13.53 -4.40 -4.49
C HIS A 118 12.10 -4.76 -4.08
N LEU A 119 11.24 -3.75 -3.93
CA LEU A 119 9.85 -3.94 -3.58
C LEU A 119 9.08 -4.74 -4.65
N ALA A 120 9.25 -4.39 -5.93
CA ALA A 120 8.55 -5.04 -7.05
C ALA A 120 8.87 -6.54 -7.17
N ARG A 121 10.06 -6.98 -6.75
CA ARG A 121 10.43 -8.40 -6.73
C ARG A 121 9.67 -9.21 -5.68
N GLY A 122 9.22 -8.57 -4.59
CA GLY A 122 8.57 -9.23 -3.46
C GLY A 122 7.07 -8.98 -3.35
N ASN A 123 6.56 -7.89 -3.92
CA ASN A 123 5.17 -7.46 -3.73
C ASN A 123 4.59 -6.74 -4.97
N THR A 124 3.98 -7.50 -5.88
CA THR A 124 3.31 -6.99 -7.09
C THR A 124 2.15 -6.05 -6.77
N ALA A 125 1.52 -6.20 -5.60
CA ALA A 125 0.40 -5.34 -5.22
C ALA A 125 0.90 -3.92 -4.88
N LEU A 126 1.97 -3.81 -4.10
CA LEU A 126 2.60 -2.54 -3.77
C LEU A 126 3.29 -1.89 -4.96
N GLU A 127 3.82 -2.67 -5.91
CA GLU A 127 4.41 -2.16 -7.16
C GLU A 127 3.43 -1.22 -7.89
N THR A 128 2.15 -1.60 -7.97
CA THR A 128 1.10 -0.79 -8.63
C THR A 128 0.68 0.45 -7.83
N ARG A 129 1.09 0.54 -6.56
CA ARG A 129 0.71 1.58 -5.59
C ARG A 129 1.92 2.35 -5.06
N PHE A 130 3.01 2.30 -5.81
CA PHE A 130 4.22 3.05 -5.56
C PHE A 130 4.17 4.39 -6.31
N VAL A 131 4.67 5.45 -5.68
CA VAL A 131 4.80 6.78 -6.27
C VAL A 131 6.21 7.29 -6.01
N LEU A 132 6.86 7.80 -7.06
CA LEU A 132 8.14 8.49 -6.93
C LEU A 132 7.95 10.00 -6.74
N VAL A 133 8.85 10.61 -5.98
CA VAL A 133 8.99 12.06 -5.84
C VAL A 133 10.42 12.42 -6.24
N THR A 134 10.62 13.49 -7.01
CA THR A 134 11.96 13.89 -7.47
C THR A 134 12.17 15.38 -7.29
N GLY A 135 13.27 15.78 -6.64
CA GLY A 135 13.66 17.19 -6.50
C GLY A 135 14.46 17.75 -7.67
N ASP A 136 15.14 16.89 -8.41
CA ASP A 136 16.00 17.28 -9.52
C ASP A 136 15.29 17.20 -10.88
N SER A 137 15.84 17.92 -11.85
CA SER A 137 15.49 17.72 -13.26
C SER A 137 15.63 16.24 -13.60
N LEU A 138 14.55 15.62 -14.06
CA LEU A 138 14.51 14.21 -14.45
C LEU A 138 15.68 13.89 -15.40
N GLY A 139 16.75 13.33 -14.85
CA GLY A 139 17.89 12.87 -15.62
C GLY A 139 17.46 11.76 -16.59
N GLY A 140 18.23 11.55 -17.66
CA GLY A 140 17.88 10.55 -18.69
C GLY A 140 17.62 9.16 -18.12
N ALA A 141 18.34 8.76 -17.07
CA ALA A 141 18.16 7.49 -16.38
C ALA A 141 16.80 7.40 -15.65
N VAL A 142 16.39 8.46 -14.94
CA VAL A 142 15.09 8.48 -14.24
C VAL A 142 13.97 8.45 -15.26
N ARG A 143 14.07 9.25 -16.33
CA ARG A 143 13.05 9.28 -17.38
C ARG A 143 12.88 7.92 -18.07
N GLN A 144 13.99 7.28 -18.44
CA GLN A 144 13.97 5.92 -19.00
C GLN A 144 13.30 4.93 -18.03
N PHE A 145 13.62 5.02 -16.73
CA PHE A 145 13.02 4.15 -15.73
C PHE A 145 11.50 4.36 -15.58
N LEU A 146 11.03 5.60 -15.62
CA LEU A 146 9.60 5.92 -15.60
C LEU A 146 8.89 5.36 -16.85
N ASP A 147 9.51 5.45 -18.02
CA ASP A 147 8.97 4.92 -19.27
C ASP A 147 8.90 3.37 -19.26
N GLU A 148 9.90 2.71 -18.66
CA GLU A 148 9.97 1.24 -18.57
C GLU A 148 8.96 0.66 -17.55
N THR A 149 8.74 1.36 -16.43
CA THR A 149 7.93 0.85 -15.30
C THR A 149 6.51 1.39 -15.27
N GLY A 150 6.27 2.57 -15.85
CA GLY A 150 4.99 3.28 -15.74
C GLY A 150 4.67 3.77 -14.33
N VAL A 151 5.64 3.76 -13.41
CA VAL A 151 5.46 4.28 -12.05
C VAL A 151 5.21 5.79 -12.12
N PRO A 152 4.19 6.32 -11.42
CA PRO A 152 3.94 7.74 -11.41
C PRO A 152 5.06 8.47 -10.66
N CYS A 153 5.41 9.66 -11.15
CA CYS A 153 6.40 10.53 -10.53
C CYS A 153 5.77 11.91 -10.27
N ILE A 154 6.11 12.50 -9.13
CA ILE A 154 5.76 13.86 -8.73
C ILE A 154 7.06 14.67 -8.67
N GLU A 155 7.10 15.84 -9.29
CA GLU A 155 8.27 16.72 -9.24
C GLU A 155 8.16 17.66 -8.03
N LYS A 156 9.27 17.91 -7.33
CA LYS A 156 9.38 18.98 -6.34
C LYS A 156 9.64 20.31 -7.10
N PRO A 157 9.05 21.44 -6.67
CA PRO A 157 8.07 21.56 -5.58
C PRO A 157 6.69 21.02 -5.99
N PHE A 158 6.04 20.29 -5.09
CA PHE A 158 4.72 19.70 -5.32
C PHE A 158 3.61 20.41 -4.55
N ALA A 159 2.41 20.39 -5.10
CA ALA A 159 1.22 20.87 -4.39
C ALA A 159 0.58 19.73 -3.57
N PRO A 160 0.02 20.00 -2.37
CA PRO A 160 -0.69 18.99 -1.58
C PRO A 160 -1.77 18.23 -2.37
N ASP A 161 -2.52 18.93 -3.21
CA ASP A 161 -3.57 18.32 -4.04
C ASP A 161 -3.03 17.40 -5.12
N GLU A 162 -1.81 17.64 -5.60
CA GLU A 162 -1.15 16.76 -6.56
C GLU A 162 -0.81 15.41 -5.92
N VAL A 163 -0.17 15.43 -4.74
CA VAL A 163 0.17 14.24 -3.96
C VAL A 163 -1.10 13.42 -3.68
N ARG A 164 -2.15 14.08 -3.18
CA ARG A 164 -3.44 13.44 -2.87
C ARG A 164 -4.08 12.80 -4.09
N ARG A 165 -4.10 13.51 -5.22
CA ARG A 165 -4.69 13.03 -6.47
C ARG A 165 -3.96 11.81 -7.02
N VAL A 166 -2.62 11.85 -7.07
CA VAL A 166 -1.80 10.75 -7.57
C VAL A 166 -2.00 9.51 -6.70
N LEU A 167 -1.99 9.67 -5.38
CA LEU A 167 -2.19 8.55 -4.47
C LEU A 167 -3.61 7.99 -4.54
N ALA A 168 -4.63 8.85 -4.59
CA ALA A 168 -6.03 8.43 -4.72
C ALA A 168 -6.31 7.71 -6.04
N ALA A 169 -5.61 8.03 -7.12
CA ALA A 169 -5.72 7.29 -8.38
C ALA A 169 -5.21 5.84 -8.27
N ARG A 170 -4.35 5.53 -7.29
CA ARG A 170 -3.80 4.19 -7.06
C ARG A 170 -4.57 3.40 -6.00
N LEU A 171 -5.08 4.08 -4.98
CA LEU A 171 -5.82 3.46 -3.87
C LEU A 171 -7.34 3.49 -4.05
N GLY A 172 -7.85 4.34 -4.92
CA GLY A 172 -9.21 4.87 -4.82
C GLY A 172 -9.31 5.92 -3.70
N PRO A 173 -10.43 6.65 -3.58
CA PRO A 173 -10.59 7.62 -2.48
C PRO A 173 -10.50 6.92 -1.12
N PRO A 174 -9.95 7.59 -0.08
CA PRO A 174 -10.03 7.10 1.29
C PRO A 174 -11.50 6.94 1.70
N ARG A 175 -11.78 5.94 2.54
CA ARG A 175 -13.13 5.66 3.06
C ARG A 175 -13.52 6.62 4.17
#